data_AF-A0A3A6DU58-F1
#
_entry.id   AF-A0A3A6DU58-F1
#
_cell.length_a   1.000
_cell.length_b   1.000
_cell.length_c   1.000
_cell.angle_alpha   90.00
_cell.angle_beta   90.00
_cell.angle_gamma   90.00
#
_symmetry.space_group_name_H-M   'P 1'
#
loop_
_entity.id
_entity.type
_entity.pdbx_description
1 polymer ?
#
loop_
_entity_poly.entity_id
_entity_poly.type
_entity_poly.pdbx_seq_one_letter_code
_entity_poly.pdbx_strand_id
1 'polypeptide(L)'
;MAYVTVPKDLTHVKSKVLFGLTKRQLVCFGGALLTGGPLYFLTRNYLSNSAAALLMIFAMLPGLLFALFERHGQPLEVVIQQMIQCCFIRPKERPYQTNNAYAALVRQYQMEQEVKAIVQKNDTPRNRKAQKAHPRPEKRN
;
A
#
# COMPACT_ATOMS: atom_id res chain seq x y z
N MET A 1 40.67 5.89 21.25
CA MET A 1 39.30 5.85 20.68
C MET A 1 38.52 4.78 21.43
N ALA A 2 37.50 5.17 22.20
CA ALA A 2 36.69 4.23 22.96
C ALA A 2 35.75 3.50 22.00
N TYR A 3 36.07 2.24 21.70
CA TYR A 3 35.18 1.37 20.94
C TYR A 3 33.98 1.01 21.81
N VAL A 4 32.88 1.73 21.62
CA VAL A 4 31.58 1.29 22.11
C VAL A 4 31.16 0.15 21.22
N THR A 5 30.94 -1.03 21.80
CA THR A 5 30.36 -2.20 21.13
C THR A 5 28.90 -1.91 20.82
N VAL A 6 28.64 -1.05 19.84
CA VAL A 6 27.32 -0.89 19.27
C VAL A 6 26.96 -2.24 18.64
N PRO A 7 25.93 -2.94 19.14
CA PRO A 7 25.49 -4.18 18.52
C PRO A 7 25.14 -3.88 17.06
N LYS A 8 25.72 -4.65 16.13
CA LYS A 8 25.61 -4.41 14.68
C LYS A 8 24.17 -4.38 14.16
N ASP A 9 23.19 -4.84 14.95
CA ASP A 9 21.78 -4.88 14.59
C ASP A 9 20.87 -4.33 15.71
N LEU A 10 20.56 -3.03 15.65
CA LEU A 10 19.49 -2.42 16.45
C LEU A 10 18.08 -2.90 16.03
N THR A 11 17.97 -3.58 14.88
CA THR A 11 16.71 -4.08 14.30
C THR A 11 16.06 -5.21 15.09
N HIS A 12 16.81 -5.89 15.97
CA HIS A 12 16.29 -6.94 16.84
C HIS A 12 15.84 -6.47 18.23
N VAL A 13 16.00 -5.18 18.56
CA VAL A 13 15.57 -4.66 19.87
C VAL A 13 14.07 -4.40 19.86
N LYS A 14 13.32 -5.45 20.19
CA LYS A 14 11.87 -5.38 20.39
C LYS A 14 11.53 -4.41 21.52
N SER A 15 10.79 -3.36 21.20
CA SER A 15 10.23 -2.46 22.21
C SER A 15 9.21 -3.23 23.08
N LYS A 16 9.58 -3.46 24.33
CA LYS A 16 8.73 -4.04 25.37
C LYS A 16 7.96 -2.91 26.03
N VAL A 17 6.64 -2.96 26.00
CA VAL A 17 5.82 -1.74 26.18
C VAL A 17 5.18 -1.68 27.56
N LEU A 18 4.90 -2.84 28.16
CA LEU A 18 4.52 -2.95 29.56
C LEU A 18 4.87 -4.37 30.04
N PHE A 19 5.46 -4.49 31.25
CA PHE A 19 5.80 -5.79 31.86
C PHE A 19 6.77 -6.70 31.08
N GLY A 20 7.55 -6.16 30.15
CA GLY A 20 8.48 -6.97 29.37
C GLY A 20 7.84 -7.72 28.19
N LEU A 21 6.54 -7.51 27.95
CA LEU A 21 5.75 -8.11 26.86
C LEU A 21 5.64 -7.16 25.66
N THR A 22 5.45 -7.75 24.48
CA THR A 22 5.23 -7.00 23.24
C THR A 22 3.77 -6.52 23.14
N LYS A 23 3.50 -5.41 22.44
CA LYS A 23 2.13 -4.88 22.23
C LYS A 23 1.17 -5.95 21.71
N ARG A 24 1.65 -6.83 20.83
CA ARG A 24 0.88 -7.92 20.21
C ARG A 24 0.47 -9.00 21.21
N GLN A 25 1.39 -9.37 22.11
CA GLN A 25 1.08 -10.30 23.19
C GLN A 25 -0.02 -9.75 24.08
N LEU A 26 0.01 -8.46 24.41
CA LEU A 26 -1.01 -7.83 25.25
C LEU A 26 -2.39 -7.85 24.59
N VAL A 27 -2.49 -7.49 23.31
CA VAL A 27 -3.77 -7.54 22.57
C VAL A 27 -4.29 -8.97 22.44
N CYS A 28 -3.42 -9.93 22.14
CA CYS A 28 -3.83 -11.31 21.95
C CYS A 28 -4.20 -12.02 23.26
N PHE A 29 -3.46 -11.78 24.34
CA PHE A 29 -3.83 -12.25 25.68
C PHE A 29 -5.10 -11.57 26.21
N GLY A 30 -5.27 -10.27 25.94
CA GLY A 30 -6.49 -9.54 26.24
C GLY A 30 -7.71 -10.18 25.54
N GLY A 31 -7.62 -10.42 24.23
CA GLY A 31 -8.67 -11.09 23.47
C GLY A 31 -8.95 -12.52 23.95
N ALA A 32 -7.90 -13.30 24.25
CA ALA A 32 -8.03 -14.67 24.75
C ALA A 32 -8.72 -14.72 26.13
N LEU A 33 -8.40 -13.81 27.04
CA LEU A 33 -9.08 -13.70 28.34
C LEU A 33 -10.55 -13.31 28.18
N LEU A 34 -10.84 -12.38 27.26
CA LEU A 34 -12.18 -11.91 26.98
C LEU A 34 -13.06 -13.00 26.36
N THR A 35 -12.49 -13.93 25.59
CA THR A 35 -13.24 -15.07 25.05
C THR A 35 -13.31 -16.24 26.02
N GLY A 36 -12.18 -16.69 26.58
CA GLY A 36 -12.14 -17.89 27.41
C GLY A 36 -12.79 -17.71 28.79
N GLY A 37 -12.70 -16.53 29.41
CA GLY A 37 -13.33 -16.25 30.70
C GLY A 37 -14.86 -16.45 30.68
N PRO A 38 -15.58 -15.80 29.76
CA PRO A 38 -17.00 -16.07 29.55
C PRO A 38 -17.29 -17.53 29.20
N LEU A 39 -16.49 -18.12 28.30
CA LEU A 39 -16.68 -19.52 27.87
C LEU A 39 -16.59 -20.50 29.05
N TYR A 40 -15.68 -20.26 30.01
CA TYR A 40 -15.60 -21.01 31.27
C TYR A 40 -16.84 -20.82 32.15
N PHE A 41 -17.30 -19.57 32.32
CA PHE A 41 -18.46 -19.28 33.15
C PHE A 41 -19.75 -19.93 32.60
N LEU A 42 -19.91 -19.97 31.27
CA LEU A 42 -21.04 -20.63 30.62
C LEU A 42 -20.96 -22.16 30.71
N THR A 43 -19.78 -22.74 30.49
CA THR A 43 -19.60 -24.21 30.43
C THR A 43 -19.52 -24.87 31.80
N ARG A 44 -19.16 -24.12 32.85
CA ARG A 44 -19.09 -24.59 34.24
C ARG A 44 -20.40 -25.22 34.75
N ASN A 45 -21.55 -24.79 34.25
CA ASN A 45 -22.85 -25.31 34.70
C ASN A 45 -23.23 -26.63 34.02
N TYR A 46 -22.62 -26.95 32.88
CA TYR A 46 -22.95 -28.13 32.07
C TYR A 46 -21.87 -29.22 32.14
N LEU A 47 -20.62 -28.84 32.40
CA LEU A 47 -19.47 -29.75 32.50
C LEU A 47 -18.84 -29.72 33.90
N SER A 48 -18.10 -30.77 34.24
CA SER A 48 -17.27 -30.78 35.44
C SER A 48 -16.24 -29.65 35.40
N ASN A 49 -15.88 -29.10 36.56
CA ASN A 49 -14.92 -27.97 36.66
C ASN A 49 -13.61 -28.24 35.90
N SER A 50 -13.12 -29.48 35.95
CA SER A 50 -11.91 -29.92 35.25
C SER A 50 -12.07 -29.87 33.73
N ALA A 51 -13.20 -30.35 33.20
CA ALA A 51 -13.47 -30.35 31.77
C ALA A 51 -13.73 -28.93 31.23
N ALA A 52 -14.45 -28.09 32.00
CA ALA A 52 -14.67 -26.69 31.65
C ALA A 52 -13.35 -25.89 31.61
N ALA A 53 -12.44 -26.14 32.55
CA ALA A 53 -11.11 -25.52 32.57
C ALA A 53 -10.24 -25.95 31.38
N LEU A 54 -10.27 -27.23 31.00
CA LEU A 54 -9.58 -27.71 29.80
C LEU A 54 -10.15 -27.05 28.53
N LEU A 55 -11.47 -26.95 28.40
CA LEU A 55 -12.13 -26.27 27.29
C LEU A 55 -11.72 -24.79 27.20
N MET A 56 -11.66 -24.11 28.34
CA MET A 56 -11.16 -22.73 28.42
C MET A 56 -9.73 -22.61 27.89
N ILE A 57 -8.84 -23.50 28.32
CA ILE A 57 -7.44 -23.51 27.87
C ILE A 57 -7.35 -23.75 26.36
N PHE A 58 -8.08 -24.74 25.84
CA PHE A 58 -8.10 -25.01 24.40
C PHE A 58 -8.64 -23.84 23.57
N ALA A 59 -9.63 -23.11 24.09
CA ALA A 59 -10.15 -21.90 23.45
C ALA A 59 -9.14 -20.74 23.45
N MET A 60 -8.32 -20.61 24.50
CA MET A 60 -7.29 -19.57 24.62
C MET A 60 -5.98 -19.90 23.87
N LEU A 61 -5.69 -21.20 23.70
CA LEU A 61 -4.49 -21.73 23.04
C LEU A 61 -4.19 -21.10 21.66
N PRO A 62 -5.14 -20.95 20.72
CA PRO A 62 -4.87 -20.32 19.43
C PRO A 62 -4.38 -18.87 19.59
N GLY A 63 -4.96 -18.09 20.49
CA GLY A 63 -4.49 -16.73 20.77
C GLY A 63 -3.05 -16.71 21.32
N LEU A 64 -2.72 -17.65 22.21
CA LEU A 64 -1.37 -17.79 22.74
C LEU A 64 -0.35 -18.15 21.63
N LEU A 65 -0.73 -19.02 20.69
CA LEU A 65 0.12 -19.32 19.53
C LEU A 65 0.33 -18.07 18.67
N PHE A 66 -0.71 -17.30 18.34
CA PHE A 66 -0.56 -16.04 17.60
C PHE A 66 0.32 -15.01 18.32
N ALA A 67 0.26 -14.98 19.66
CA ALA A 67 1.07 -14.09 20.49
C ALA A 67 2.57 -14.44 20.50
N LEU A 68 2.88 -15.75 20.43
CA LEU A 68 4.25 -16.27 20.45
C LEU A 68 4.83 -16.48 19.04
N PHE A 69 3.98 -16.59 18.03
CA PHE A 69 4.42 -16.95 16.69
C PHE A 69 5.04 -15.75 15.97
N GLU A 70 6.35 -15.88 15.74
CA GLU A 70 7.15 -14.98 14.91
C GLU A 70 7.93 -15.81 13.91
N ARG A 71 7.53 -15.73 12.64
CA ARG A 71 8.25 -16.41 11.57
C ARG A 71 9.29 -15.44 11.02
N HIS A 72 10.58 -15.77 11.17
CA HIS A 72 11.69 -14.98 10.60
C HIS A 72 11.67 -13.48 10.98
N GLY A 73 11.14 -13.12 12.16
CA GLY A 73 11.01 -11.72 12.60
C GLY A 73 9.81 -10.98 12.01
N GLN A 74 8.99 -11.62 11.16
CA GLN A 74 7.75 -11.05 10.64
C GLN A 74 6.53 -11.63 11.37
N PRO A 75 5.62 -10.76 11.83
CA PRO A 75 4.36 -11.18 12.45
C PRO A 75 3.40 -11.74 11.38
N LEU A 76 2.56 -12.71 11.74
CA LEU A 76 1.61 -13.37 10.82
C LEU A 76 0.64 -12.39 10.17
N GLU A 77 0.26 -11.33 10.87
CA GLU A 77 -0.63 -10.28 10.42
C GLU A 77 -0.07 -9.61 9.17
N VAL A 78 1.25 -9.36 9.15
CA VAL A 78 1.93 -8.78 7.98
C VAL A 78 1.96 -9.79 6.84
N VAL A 79 2.23 -11.06 7.12
CA VAL A 79 2.21 -12.11 6.10
C VAL A 79 0.83 -12.24 5.45
N ILE A 80 -0.24 -12.23 6.25
CA ILE A 80 -1.63 -12.29 5.78
C ILE A 80 -1.97 -11.03 4.99
N GLN A 81 -1.59 -9.84 5.46
CA GLN A 81 -1.78 -8.60 4.71
C GLN A 81 -1.06 -8.61 3.37
N GLN A 82 0.19 -9.10 3.31
CA GLN A 82 0.92 -9.30 2.06
C GLN A 82 0.17 -10.26 1.14
N MET A 83 -0.34 -11.36 1.68
CA MET A 83 -1.09 -12.36 0.92
C MET A 83 -2.38 -11.77 0.34
N ILE A 84 -3.16 -11.03 1.14
CA ILE A 84 -4.37 -10.35 0.68
C ILE A 84 -4.03 -9.28 -0.37
N GLN A 85 -3.00 -8.48 -0.14
CA GLN A 85 -2.58 -7.46 -1.10
C GLN A 85 -2.18 -8.08 -2.44
N CYS A 86 -1.42 -9.17 -2.42
CA CYS A 86 -0.96 -9.84 -3.63
C CYS A 86 -2.08 -10.61 -4.35
N CYS A 87 -2.98 -11.26 -3.60
CA CYS A 87 -4.05 -12.08 -4.18
C CYS A 87 -5.26 -11.27 -4.65
N PHE A 88 -5.63 -10.19 -3.93
CA PHE A 88 -6.91 -9.50 -4.16
C PHE A 88 -6.77 -8.04 -4.58
N ILE A 89 -5.86 -7.27 -3.95
CA ILE A 89 -5.84 -5.81 -4.14
C ILE A 89 -5.02 -5.42 -5.35
N ARG A 90 -3.86 -6.06 -5.57
CA ARG A 90 -2.95 -5.67 -6.65
C ARG A 90 -3.48 -6.21 -7.99
N PRO A 91 -3.66 -5.35 -9.00
CA PRO A 91 -4.04 -5.81 -10.33
C PRO A 91 -2.94 -6.73 -10.89
N LYS A 92 -3.35 -7.85 -11.47
CA LYS A 92 -2.44 -8.87 -11.99
C LYS A 92 -1.68 -8.39 -13.23
N GLU A 93 -2.30 -7.50 -13.99
CA GLU A 93 -1.64 -6.79 -15.08
C GLU A 93 -0.82 -5.63 -14.51
N ARG A 94 0.49 -5.68 -14.74
CA ARG A 94 1.38 -4.55 -14.52
C ARG A 94 1.37 -3.73 -15.81
N PRO A 95 0.64 -2.61 -15.90
CA PRO A 95 0.70 -1.77 -17.09
C PRO A 95 2.10 -1.16 -17.19
N TYR A 96 2.92 -1.70 -18.08
CA TYR A 96 4.20 -1.10 -18.43
C TYR A 96 3.92 0.11 -19.33
N GLN A 97 3.80 1.29 -18.72
CA GLN A 97 3.80 2.53 -19.47
C GLN A 97 5.25 2.99 -19.66
N THR A 98 5.77 2.78 -20.87
CA THR A 98 7.06 3.30 -21.27
C THR A 98 6.87 4.74 -21.74
N ASN A 99 7.45 5.71 -21.04
CA ASN A 99 7.51 7.08 -21.54
C ASN A 99 8.64 7.18 -22.58
N ASN A 100 8.34 6.77 -23.81
CA ASN A 100 9.34 6.72 -24.88
C ASN A 100 9.66 8.14 -25.37
N ALA A 101 10.93 8.54 -25.25
CA ALA A 101 11.43 9.81 -25.80
C ALA A 101 11.14 9.94 -27.30
N TYR A 102 11.17 8.83 -28.03
CA TYR A 102 10.82 8.79 -29.45
C TYR A 102 9.36 9.22 -29.73
N ALA A 103 8.42 8.86 -28.86
CA ALA A 103 7.02 9.27 -28.99
C ALA A 103 6.82 10.78 -28.75
N ALA A 104 7.71 11.44 -28.01
CA ALA A 104 7.72 12.89 -27.91
C ALA A 104 8.25 13.55 -29.19
N LEU A 105 9.34 13.02 -29.77
CA LEU A 105 9.92 13.51 -31.03
C LEU A 105 8.94 13.40 -32.20
N VAL A 106 8.22 12.28 -32.33
CA VAL A 106 7.21 12.09 -33.39
C VAL A 106 6.08 13.12 -33.29
N ARG A 107 5.62 13.44 -32.06
CA ARG A 107 4.60 14.47 -31.84
C ARG A 107 5.08 15.87 -32.22
N GLN A 108 6.35 16.20 -31.92
CA GLN A 108 6.96 17.47 -32.34
C GLN A 108 7.02 17.57 -33.86
N TYR A 109 7.45 16.49 -34.52
CA TYR A 109 7.54 16.43 -35.97
C TYR A 109 6.17 16.61 -36.67
N GLN A 110 5.12 15.97 -36.16
CA GLN A 110 3.75 16.12 -36.68
C GLN A 110 3.25 17.57 -36.53
N MET A 111 3.46 18.17 -35.36
CA MET A 111 3.15 19.59 -35.11
C MET A 111 3.85 20.52 -36.11
N GLU A 112 5.14 20.30 -36.37
CA GLU A 112 5.89 21.11 -37.33
C GLU A 112 5.35 20.97 -38.76
N GLN A 113 4.97 19.76 -39.17
CA GLN A 113 4.36 19.53 -40.48
C GLN A 113 3.00 20.23 -40.62
N GLU A 114 2.14 20.15 -39.60
CA GLU A 114 0.84 20.82 -39.58
C GLU A 114 1.00 22.34 -39.67
N VAL A 115 1.90 22.93 -38.87
CA VAL A 115 2.21 24.36 -38.92
C VAL A 115 2.70 24.75 -40.32
N LYS A 116 3.61 23.98 -40.90
CA LYS A 116 4.14 24.24 -42.25
C LYS A 116 3.03 24.17 -43.30
N ALA A 117 2.12 23.21 -43.21
CA ALA A 117 0.98 23.09 -44.13
C ALA A 117 0.02 24.29 -44.01
N ILE A 118 -0.25 24.76 -42.78
CA ILE A 118 -1.09 25.93 -42.53
C ILE A 118 -0.44 27.19 -43.12
N VAL A 119 0.85 27.39 -42.89
CA VAL A 119 1.62 28.53 -43.44
C VAL A 119 1.57 28.51 -44.97
N GLN A 120 1.83 27.37 -45.61
CA GLN A 120 1.76 27.23 -47.07
C GLN A 120 0.35 27.50 -47.63
N LYS A 121 -0.69 27.05 -46.94
CA LYS A 121 -2.10 27.32 -47.29
C LYS A 121 -2.49 28.80 -47.12
N ASN A 122 -1.81 29.52 -46.23
CA ASN A 122 -1.98 30.96 -46.07
C ASN A 122 -1.15 31.77 -47.08
N ASP A 123 0.02 31.28 -47.49
CA ASP A 123 0.91 31.95 -48.45
C ASP A 123 0.50 31.80 -49.93
N THR A 124 -0.51 30.98 -50.23
CA THR A 124 -1.01 30.78 -51.58
C THR A 124 -1.60 32.09 -52.15
N PRO A 125 -1.34 32.45 -53.42
CA PRO A 125 -1.66 33.78 -53.97
C PRO A 125 -3.15 34.15 -53.92
N ARG A 126 -4.04 33.15 -53.93
CA ARG A 126 -5.50 33.33 -53.76
C ARG A 126 -5.86 33.86 -52.36
N ASN A 127 -5.16 33.41 -51.32
CA ASN A 127 -5.42 33.80 -49.93
C ASN A 127 -4.75 35.14 -49.58
N ARG A 128 -3.55 35.42 -50.11
CA ARG A 128 -2.90 36.75 -50.00
C ARG A 128 -3.74 37.89 -50.56
N LYS A 129 -4.46 37.67 -51.66
CA LYS A 129 -5.40 38.66 -52.22
C LYS A 129 -6.64 38.86 -51.33
N ALA A 130 -7.16 37.79 -50.72
CA ALA A 130 -8.29 37.86 -49.78
C ALA A 130 -7.92 38.55 -48.45
N GLN A 131 -6.73 38.31 -47.90
CA GLN A 131 -6.23 38.97 -46.70
C GLN A 131 -5.94 40.47 -46.91
N LYS A 132 -5.43 40.86 -48.09
CA LYS A 132 -5.26 42.29 -48.44
C LYS A 132 -6.57 43.03 -48.65
N ALA A 133 -7.67 42.31 -48.94
CA ALA A 133 -9.00 42.89 -49.12
C ALA A 133 -9.78 43.09 -47.82
N HIS A 134 -9.34 42.49 -46.71
CA HIS A 134 -9.96 42.66 -45.39
C HIS A 134 -8.99 43.44 -44.48
N PRO A 135 -9.21 44.76 -44.27
CA PRO A 135 -8.39 45.50 -43.31
C PRO A 135 -8.67 44.93 -41.92
N ARG A 136 -7.60 44.52 -41.23
CA ARG A 136 -7.66 44.09 -39.83
C ARG A 136 -8.17 45.28 -39.00
N PRO A 137 -9.26 45.16 -38.21
CA PRO A 137 -9.71 46.26 -37.38
C PRO A 137 -8.62 46.60 -36.36
N GLU A 138 -8.20 47.85 -36.38
CA GLU A 138 -7.17 48.40 -35.52
C GLU A 138 -7.67 48.35 -34.07
N LYS A 139 -6.89 47.74 -33.17
CA LYS A 139 -7.24 47.69 -31.74
C LYS A 139 -7.16 49.11 -31.19
N ARG A 140 -8.32 49.67 -30.83
CA ARG A 140 -8.45 50.91 -30.08
C ARG A 140 -8.10 50.62 -28.61
N ASN A 141 -7.15 51.38 -28.08
CA ASN A 141 -6.78 51.42 -26.66
C ASN A 141 -7.98 51.81 -25.78
#